data_AF-A0A3L7DZ46-F1
#
_entry.id   AF-A0A3L7DZ46-F1
#
_cell.length_a   1.000
_cell.length_b   1.000
_cell.length_c   1.000
_cell.angle_alpha   90.00
_cell.angle_beta   90.00
_cell.angle_gamma   90.00
#
_symmetry.space_group_name_H-M   'P 1'
#
loop_
_entity.id
_entity.type
_entity.pdbx_description
1 polymer ?
#
loop_
_entity_poly.entity_id
_entity_poly.type
_entity_poly.pdbx_seq_one_letter_code
_entity_poly.pdbx_strand_id
1 'polypeptide(L)'
;MRSPWELVSRGQDDMEALQTDVMRFMAILGLCLAAIFSLVKSPDFHAPAQAPPAAAPSPAEPASAVPPEEPRSPPDPAPAPARAEAAADPRPVPPEPLAPATAADAGFGLEFESARALAALVAAGSVTLVVTDGESFWRWSGDAGLTETRGLSAYFAMEERTVPARFRLAADRQLGAGSKAWGVVLPVAIRAQIDAQVARDRGGLLTISADGTVSRQTMP
;
A
#
# COMPACT_ATOMS: atom_id res chain seq x y z
N MET A 1 -3.70 13.21 30.62
CA MET A 1 -4.55 13.10 29.42
C MET A 1 -3.80 13.83 28.31
N ARG A 2 -3.20 13.08 27.36
CA ARG A 2 -2.49 13.69 26.23
C ARG A 2 -3.49 14.00 25.14
N SER A 3 -3.39 15.21 24.59
CA SER A 3 -4.37 15.68 23.62
C SER A 3 -3.97 15.20 22.22
N PRO A 4 -4.93 14.83 21.36
CA PRO A 4 -4.65 14.24 20.04
C PRO A 4 -3.85 15.15 19.08
N TRP A 5 -3.67 16.43 19.40
CA TRP A 5 -2.82 17.35 18.64
C TRP A 5 -1.33 17.26 19.00
N GLU A 6 -0.95 16.69 20.16
CA GLU A 6 0.47 16.47 20.50
C GLU A 6 1.15 15.46 19.55
N LEU A 7 0.38 14.61 18.86
CA LEU A 7 0.88 13.69 17.84
C LEU A 7 1.14 14.40 16.50
N VAL A 8 0.32 15.39 16.13
CA VAL A 8 0.53 16.21 14.93
C VAL A 8 1.71 17.16 15.14
N SER A 9 1.82 17.79 16.32
CA SER A 9 3.00 18.58 16.67
C SER A 9 4.26 17.73 16.63
N ARG A 10 4.23 16.52 17.20
CA ARG A 10 5.34 15.57 17.08
C ARG A 10 5.70 15.25 15.65
N GLY A 11 4.73 14.93 14.78
CA GLY A 11 5.02 14.65 13.38
C GLY A 11 5.67 15.83 12.65
N GLN A 12 5.29 17.06 13.00
CA GLN A 12 5.90 18.28 12.48
C GLN A 12 7.33 18.47 13.04
N ASP A 13 7.53 18.28 14.34
CA ASP A 13 8.84 18.30 14.99
C ASP A 13 9.77 17.21 14.42
N ASP A 14 9.22 16.02 14.10
CA ASP A 14 9.94 14.89 13.50
C ASP A 14 10.34 15.20 12.05
N MET A 15 9.49 15.89 11.27
CA MET A 15 9.84 16.38 9.93
C MET A 15 10.90 17.50 9.99
N GLU A 16 10.82 18.42 10.95
CA GLU A 16 11.84 19.45 11.16
C GLU A 16 13.17 18.85 11.65
N ALA A 17 13.11 17.84 12.52
CA ALA A 17 14.26 17.07 12.97
C ALA A 17 14.89 16.29 11.81
N LEU A 18 14.07 15.63 10.98
CA LEU A 18 14.54 14.89 9.80
C LEU A 18 15.15 15.83 8.75
N GLN A 19 14.53 16.98 8.49
CA GLN A 19 15.08 18.00 7.59
C GLN A 19 16.41 18.55 8.11
N THR A 20 16.52 18.78 9.42
CA THR A 20 17.76 19.21 10.07
C THR A 20 18.84 18.13 9.99
N ASP A 21 18.47 16.87 10.21
CA ASP A 21 19.39 15.74 10.16
C ASP A 21 19.89 15.48 8.72
N VAL A 22 19.00 15.57 7.73
CA VAL A 22 19.37 15.49 6.30
C VAL A 22 20.31 16.62 5.90
N MET A 23 20.03 17.86 6.30
CA MET A 23 20.90 19.00 6.01
C MET A 23 22.28 18.83 6.66
N ARG A 24 22.33 18.36 7.90
CA ARG A 24 23.59 18.09 8.62
C ARG A 24 24.36 16.93 8.02
N PHE A 25 23.68 15.84 7.66
CA PHE A 25 24.27 14.68 7.02
C PHE A 25 24.90 15.06 5.68
N MET A 26 24.21 15.84 4.83
CA MET A 26 24.77 16.32 3.56
C MET A 26 25.99 17.23 3.76
N ALA A 27 26.00 18.07 4.80
CA ALA A 27 27.16 18.90 5.14
C ALA A 27 28.36 18.05 5.60
N ILE A 28 28.13 17.04 6.45
CA ILE A 28 29.17 16.11 6.92
C ILE A 28 29.70 15.29 5.75
N LEU A 29 28.83 14.77 4.88
CA LEU A 29 29.23 14.06 3.67
C LEU A 29 30.06 14.95 2.75
N GLY A 30 29.66 16.20 2.52
CA GLY A 30 30.42 17.15 1.71
C GLY A 30 31.82 17.42 2.28
N LEU A 31 31.93 17.61 3.60
CA LEU A 31 33.21 17.78 4.29
C LEU A 31 34.08 16.51 4.20
N CYS A 32 33.50 15.33 4.42
CA CYS A 32 34.22 14.05 4.30
C CYS A 32 34.74 13.83 2.88
N LEU A 33 33.92 14.10 1.86
CA LEU A 33 34.34 13.97 0.46
C LEU A 33 35.46 14.95 0.13
N ALA A 34 35.39 16.20 0.60
CA ALA A 34 36.45 17.18 0.42
C ALA A 34 37.78 16.71 1.05
N ALA A 35 37.75 16.14 2.26
CA ALA A 35 38.92 15.58 2.93
C ALA A 35 39.50 14.37 2.16
N ILE A 36 38.64 13.46 1.68
CA ILE A 36 39.07 12.29 0.89
C ILE A 36 39.68 12.71 -0.45
N PHE A 37 39.08 13.66 -1.16
CA PHE A 37 39.67 14.16 -2.41
C PHE A 37 41.01 14.86 -2.19
N SER A 38 41.22 15.47 -1.03
CA SER A 38 42.53 15.99 -0.62
C SER A 38 43.56 14.87 -0.37
N LEU A 39 43.13 13.68 0.07
CA LEU A 39 44.00 12.51 0.31
C LEU A 39 44.31 11.74 -0.98
N VAL A 40 43.29 11.53 -1.83
CA VAL A 40 43.39 10.83 -3.12
C VAL A 40 44.30 11.55 -4.12
N LYS A 41 44.48 12.87 -3.94
CA LYS A 41 45.48 13.64 -4.69
C LYS A 41 46.92 13.43 -4.18
N SER A 42 47.21 12.26 -3.60
CA SER A 42 48.57 11.74 -3.38
C SER A 42 48.80 10.48 -4.23
N PRO A 43 49.30 10.60 -5.48
CA PRO A 43 49.75 9.45 -6.24
C PRO A 43 51.28 9.31 -6.19
N ASP A 44 51.79 8.33 -5.43
CA ASP A 44 53.03 7.64 -5.80
C ASP A 44 52.63 6.32 -6.47
N PHE A 45 52.80 6.29 -7.78
CA PHE A 45 52.36 5.20 -8.66
C PHE A 45 53.44 4.10 -8.73
N HIS A 46 53.11 2.86 -8.35
CA HIS A 46 53.91 1.69 -8.71
C HIS A 46 53.00 0.55 -9.21
N ALA A 47 53.18 0.17 -10.47
CA ALA A 47 52.41 -0.86 -11.15
C ALA A 47 53.14 -2.21 -11.12
N PRO A 48 52.40 -3.33 -11.04
CA PRO A 48 52.81 -4.51 -11.78
C PRO A 48 51.71 -5.12 -12.66
N ALA A 49 52.19 -5.81 -13.69
CA ALA A 49 51.49 -6.36 -14.84
C ALA A 49 50.60 -7.59 -14.54
N GLN A 50 49.53 -7.76 -15.33
CA GLN A 50 48.71 -8.96 -15.43
C GLN A 50 48.86 -9.66 -16.80
N ALA A 51 48.65 -10.97 -16.81
CA ALA A 51 48.36 -11.82 -17.99
C ALA A 51 47.52 -13.07 -17.54
N PRO A 52 46.90 -13.89 -18.43
CA PRO A 52 45.46 -13.90 -18.79
C PRO A 52 44.76 -15.30 -18.67
N PRO A 53 43.43 -15.42 -18.99
CA PRO A 53 42.67 -16.69 -18.91
C PRO A 53 42.39 -17.37 -20.29
N ALA A 54 42.14 -18.69 -20.29
CA ALA A 54 41.73 -19.53 -21.45
C ALA A 54 40.62 -20.53 -20.99
N ALA A 55 39.42 -20.58 -21.59
CA ALA A 55 38.99 -21.34 -22.80
C ALA A 55 38.85 -22.88 -22.53
N ALA A 56 37.88 -23.71 -22.96
CA ALA A 56 36.73 -23.68 -23.89
C ALA A 56 35.88 -25.02 -23.76
N PRO A 57 35.18 -25.62 -24.77
CA PRO A 57 33.80 -26.19 -24.67
C PRO A 57 33.67 -27.69 -25.12
N SER A 58 32.43 -28.22 -25.32
CA SER A 58 31.93 -28.82 -26.61
C SER A 58 30.97 -30.05 -26.51
N PRO A 59 30.01 -30.24 -27.48
CA PRO A 59 28.89 -31.23 -27.53
C PRO A 59 29.06 -32.42 -28.53
N ALA A 60 28.09 -33.39 -28.61
CA ALA A 60 27.78 -34.24 -29.78
C ALA A 60 26.46 -35.08 -29.68
N GLU A 61 25.85 -35.37 -30.85
CA GLU A 61 24.52 -35.97 -31.21
C GLU A 61 24.73 -37.41 -31.84
N PRO A 62 23.91 -38.00 -32.76
CA PRO A 62 22.58 -38.68 -32.76
C PRO A 62 22.60 -40.17 -33.30
N ALA A 63 21.44 -40.87 -33.46
CA ALA A 63 21.14 -41.80 -34.60
C ALA A 63 19.70 -42.42 -34.63
N SER A 64 18.99 -42.22 -35.78
CA SER A 64 18.10 -43.09 -36.64
C SER A 64 17.44 -44.40 -36.14
N ALA A 65 16.31 -44.97 -36.63
CA ALA A 65 15.35 -44.76 -37.73
C ALA A 65 14.12 -45.73 -37.56
N VAL A 66 13.06 -45.61 -38.38
CA VAL A 66 11.65 -46.12 -38.26
C VAL A 66 11.24 -47.20 -39.36
N PRO A 67 9.93 -47.55 -39.62
CA PRO A 67 9.15 -48.82 -39.38
C PRO A 67 8.71 -49.57 -40.69
N PRO A 68 7.73 -50.53 -40.70
CA PRO A 68 6.30 -50.26 -41.09
C PRO A 68 5.22 -51.23 -40.46
N GLU A 69 4.07 -50.82 -39.92
CA GLU A 69 2.75 -50.39 -40.47
C GLU A 69 1.87 -51.48 -41.13
N GLU A 70 0.65 -51.74 -40.59
CA GLU A 70 -0.59 -51.96 -41.37
C GLU A 70 -1.89 -51.92 -40.48
N PRO A 71 -3.09 -51.64 -41.04
CA PRO A 71 -3.87 -50.45 -40.70
C PRO A 71 -5.38 -50.71 -40.53
N ARG A 72 -6.08 -49.93 -39.70
CA ARG A 72 -7.52 -49.66 -39.90
C ARG A 72 -7.92 -48.31 -39.29
N SER A 73 -8.16 -47.31 -40.14
CA SER A 73 -9.39 -46.49 -40.19
C SER A 73 -9.22 -45.30 -41.16
N PRO A 74 -9.96 -45.22 -42.28
CA PRO A 74 -10.24 -43.97 -42.98
C PRO A 74 -11.41 -43.20 -42.32
N PRO A 75 -11.58 -41.90 -42.64
CA PRO A 75 -11.85 -40.81 -41.70
C PRO A 75 -13.35 -40.47 -41.63
N ASP A 76 -13.78 -39.64 -40.69
CA ASP A 76 -13.97 -38.18 -40.88
C ASP A 76 -14.41 -37.52 -39.53
N PRO A 77 -14.48 -36.19 -39.40
CA PRO A 77 -13.38 -35.28 -39.15
C PRO A 77 -13.52 -34.57 -37.79
N ALA A 78 -12.37 -34.17 -37.24
CA ALA A 78 -12.13 -33.07 -36.29
C ALA A 78 -13.25 -32.64 -35.32
N PRO A 79 -12.94 -32.70 -34.02
CA PRO A 79 -12.50 -31.45 -33.39
C PRO A 79 -10.99 -31.48 -33.14
N ALA A 80 -10.29 -30.57 -33.81
CA ALA A 80 -8.92 -30.24 -33.46
C ALA A 80 -8.87 -29.64 -32.03
N PRO A 81 -7.75 -29.82 -31.33
CA PRO A 81 -7.77 -30.37 -29.99
C PRO A 81 -7.51 -29.34 -28.90
N ALA A 82 -7.91 -29.72 -27.68
CA ALA A 82 -7.29 -29.24 -26.46
C ALA A 82 -5.77 -29.44 -26.53
N ARG A 83 -5.05 -28.34 -26.71
CA ARG A 83 -3.60 -28.30 -26.53
C ARG A 83 -3.33 -28.07 -25.05
N ALA A 84 -3.07 -29.17 -24.35
CA ALA A 84 -2.27 -29.14 -23.15
C ALA A 84 -0.82 -28.88 -23.57
N GLU A 85 -0.32 -27.68 -23.29
CA GLU A 85 1.11 -27.43 -23.15
C GLU A 85 1.32 -26.91 -21.73
N ALA A 86 1.79 -27.83 -20.88
CA ALA A 86 2.58 -27.48 -19.72
C ALA A 86 4.00 -27.19 -20.21
N ALA A 87 4.43 -25.93 -20.13
CA ALA A 87 5.83 -25.58 -19.99
C ALA A 87 5.93 -24.22 -19.28
N ALA A 88 6.53 -24.31 -18.09
CA ALA A 88 6.96 -23.25 -17.21
C ALA A 88 7.24 -21.88 -17.85
N ASP A 89 6.39 -20.92 -17.52
CA ASP A 89 6.79 -19.52 -17.31
C ASP A 89 6.81 -19.31 -15.78
N PRO A 90 7.83 -18.65 -15.20
CA PRO A 90 7.82 -18.30 -13.79
C PRO A 90 6.69 -17.30 -13.58
N ARG A 91 5.51 -17.83 -13.24
CA ARG A 91 4.42 -17.01 -12.71
C ARG A 91 5.04 -16.11 -11.64
N PRO A 92 4.85 -14.78 -11.68
CA PRO A 92 5.14 -13.98 -10.51
C PRO A 92 4.39 -14.64 -9.36
N VAL A 93 5.16 -15.11 -8.39
CA VAL A 93 4.66 -15.68 -7.15
C VAL A 93 3.57 -14.70 -6.69
N PRO A 94 2.29 -15.12 -6.58
CA PRO A 94 1.29 -14.31 -5.90
C PRO A 94 1.95 -13.91 -4.59
N PRO A 95 2.02 -12.63 -4.19
CA PRO A 95 2.70 -12.29 -2.95
C PRO A 95 2.10 -13.19 -1.88
N GLU A 96 2.91 -14.14 -1.40
CA GLU A 96 2.63 -14.86 -0.18
C GLU A 96 2.22 -13.78 0.82
N PRO A 97 1.12 -13.96 1.57
CA PRO A 97 0.73 -13.00 2.58
C PRO A 97 1.97 -12.76 3.43
N LEU A 98 2.61 -11.60 3.23
CA LEU A 98 3.73 -11.23 4.07
C LEU A 98 3.16 -11.35 5.48
N ALA A 99 3.82 -12.21 6.25
CA ALA A 99 3.60 -12.40 7.67
C ALA A 99 3.23 -11.05 8.32
N PRO A 100 2.29 -11.06 9.29
CA PRO A 100 1.68 -9.86 9.85
C PRO A 100 2.74 -8.80 10.07
N ALA A 101 2.47 -7.61 9.50
CA ALA A 101 3.28 -6.42 9.67
C ALA A 101 3.84 -6.41 11.10
N THR A 102 5.16 -6.48 11.16
CA THR A 102 5.95 -6.59 12.37
C THR A 102 5.37 -5.67 13.44
N ALA A 103 5.04 -6.26 14.59
CA ALA A 103 4.54 -5.59 15.78
C ALA A 103 5.57 -4.59 16.35
N ALA A 104 5.75 -3.44 15.69
CA ALA A 104 6.72 -2.43 16.08
C ALA A 104 6.21 -0.98 15.97
N ASP A 105 4.93 -0.77 15.70
CA ASP A 105 4.18 0.43 16.11
C ASP A 105 2.82 -0.04 16.62
N ALA A 106 2.64 -0.08 17.94
CA ALA A 106 1.42 -0.58 18.55
C ALA A 106 0.28 0.47 18.44
N GLY A 107 -0.12 0.75 17.20
CA GLY A 107 -1.26 1.59 16.87
C GLY A 107 -2.58 0.82 16.90
N PHE A 108 -3.68 1.56 16.81
CA PHE A 108 -5.01 0.98 16.61
C PHE A 108 -5.40 1.11 15.14
N GLY A 109 -5.77 -0.02 14.53
CA GLY A 109 -6.48 -0.02 13.26
C GLY A 109 -7.95 0.33 13.50
N LEU A 110 -8.56 1.06 12.58
CA LEU A 110 -9.98 1.37 12.61
C LEU A 110 -10.65 0.87 11.34
N GLU A 111 -11.66 0.03 11.50
CA GLU A 111 -12.46 -0.49 10.40
C GLU A 111 -13.94 -0.32 10.68
N PHE A 112 -14.73 -0.27 9.60
CA PHE A 112 -16.16 -0.42 9.70
C PHE A 112 -16.50 -1.90 9.55
N GLU A 113 -17.52 -2.36 10.29
CA GLU A 113 -17.99 -3.76 10.22
C GLU A 113 -18.28 -4.20 8.78
N SER A 114 -18.77 -3.28 7.96
CA SER A 114 -18.92 -3.50 6.53
C SER A 114 -19.07 -2.18 5.78
N ALA A 115 -18.93 -2.25 4.45
CA ALA A 115 -19.32 -1.17 3.54
C ALA A 115 -20.78 -0.73 3.74
N ARG A 116 -21.67 -1.67 4.13
CA ARG A 116 -23.08 -1.38 4.43
C ARG A 116 -23.24 -0.62 5.76
N ALA A 117 -22.44 -0.94 6.77
CA ALA A 117 -22.44 -0.24 8.05
C ALA A 117 -22.01 1.22 7.87
N LEU A 118 -20.90 1.48 7.17
CA LEU A 118 -20.49 2.84 6.82
C LEU A 118 -21.58 3.56 6.02
N ALA A 119 -22.15 2.89 5.03
CA ALA A 119 -23.23 3.44 4.22
C ALA A 119 -24.46 3.86 5.05
N ALA A 120 -24.82 3.09 6.07
CA ALA A 120 -25.91 3.39 6.98
C ALA A 120 -25.56 4.57 7.90
N LEU A 121 -24.35 4.60 8.46
CA LEU A 121 -23.88 5.70 9.31
C LEU A 121 -23.81 7.04 8.59
N VAL A 122 -23.40 7.03 7.31
CA VAL A 122 -23.39 8.24 6.48
C VAL A 122 -24.82 8.68 6.13
N ALA A 123 -25.71 7.74 5.80
CA ALA A 123 -27.11 8.06 5.52
C ALA A 123 -27.85 8.59 6.76
N ALA A 124 -27.50 8.09 7.95
CA ALA A 124 -28.02 8.57 9.22
C ALA A 124 -27.44 9.93 9.65
N GLY A 125 -26.42 10.45 8.95
CA GLY A 125 -25.69 11.67 9.32
C GLY A 125 -24.78 11.51 10.53
N SER A 126 -24.66 10.29 11.08
CA SER A 126 -23.80 9.98 12.22
C SER A 126 -22.32 10.09 11.86
N VAL A 127 -21.94 9.67 10.65
CA VAL A 127 -20.57 9.78 10.15
C VAL A 127 -20.57 10.63 8.88
N THR A 128 -19.61 11.52 8.76
CA THR A 128 -19.46 12.35 7.57
C THR A 128 -18.31 11.83 6.73
N LEU A 129 -18.59 11.43 5.49
CA LEU A 129 -17.55 11.05 4.53
C LEU A 129 -16.90 12.31 3.97
N VAL A 130 -15.58 12.29 3.83
CA VAL A 130 -14.79 13.36 3.22
C VAL A 130 -13.90 12.81 2.12
N VAL A 131 -13.69 13.63 1.10
CA VAL A 131 -12.82 13.36 -0.04
C VAL A 131 -11.79 14.49 -0.11
N THR A 132 -10.55 14.13 -0.41
CA THR A 132 -9.45 15.06 -0.55
C THR A 132 -8.74 14.83 -1.87
N ASP A 133 -8.51 15.92 -2.59
CA ASP A 133 -7.83 15.96 -3.88
C ASP A 133 -6.90 17.18 -3.87
N GLY A 134 -5.61 16.94 -3.71
CA GLY A 134 -4.62 17.98 -3.44
C GLY A 134 -4.94 18.76 -2.15
N GLU A 135 -5.09 20.07 -2.27
CA GLU A 135 -5.38 20.98 -1.15
C GLU A 135 -6.88 21.18 -0.91
N SER A 136 -7.72 20.61 -1.76
CA SER A 136 -9.17 20.78 -1.70
C SER A 136 -9.83 19.64 -0.93
N PHE A 137 -10.82 20.00 -0.13
CA PHE A 137 -11.58 19.05 0.68
C PHE A 137 -13.04 19.15 0.31
N TRP A 138 -13.68 18.00 0.16
CA TRP A 138 -15.12 17.91 -0.05
C TRP A 138 -15.75 17.03 1.00
N ARG A 139 -16.88 17.48 1.50
CA ARG A 139 -17.69 16.78 2.49
C ARG A 139 -18.91 16.20 1.82
N TRP A 140 -19.23 14.95 2.12
CA TRP A 140 -20.49 14.34 1.69
C TRP A 140 -21.66 14.99 2.43
N SER A 141 -22.60 15.54 1.67
CA SER A 141 -23.77 16.28 2.16
C SER A 141 -25.08 15.63 1.69
N GLY A 142 -25.16 14.30 1.79
CA GLY A 142 -26.38 13.55 1.48
C GLY A 142 -26.78 13.67 0.01
N ASP A 143 -28.01 14.13 -0.23
CA ASP A 143 -28.58 14.27 -1.58
C ASP A 143 -27.93 15.39 -2.41
N ALA A 144 -27.29 16.36 -1.76
CA ALA A 144 -26.55 17.43 -2.43
C ALA A 144 -25.20 16.96 -3.01
N GLY A 145 -24.81 15.69 -2.76
CA GLY A 145 -23.54 15.14 -3.21
C GLY A 145 -22.36 15.65 -2.36
N LEU A 146 -21.27 16.05 -3.04
CA LEU A 146 -20.08 16.58 -2.37
C LEU A 146 -20.12 18.10 -2.32
N THR A 147 -19.82 18.68 -1.17
CA THR A 147 -19.71 20.13 -1.00
C THR A 147 -18.28 20.48 -0.61
N GLU A 148 -17.63 21.39 -1.34
CA GLU A 148 -16.30 21.88 -0.96
C GLU A 148 -16.39 22.47 0.45
N THR A 149 -15.45 22.09 1.31
CA THR A 149 -15.38 22.54 2.70
C THR A 149 -13.97 22.97 3.00
N ARG A 150 -13.81 23.98 3.86
CA ARG A 150 -12.51 24.40 4.38
C ARG A 150 -12.48 24.20 5.89
N GLY A 151 -11.31 23.93 6.44
CA GLY A 151 -11.13 23.82 7.89
C GLY A 151 -11.61 22.50 8.51
N LEU A 152 -11.43 21.36 7.82
CA LEU A 152 -11.58 20.05 8.46
C LEU A 152 -10.48 19.89 9.52
N SER A 153 -10.86 20.00 10.79
CA SER A 153 -9.92 19.98 11.91
C SER A 153 -9.38 18.59 12.23
N ALA A 154 -10.13 17.53 11.93
CA ALA A 154 -9.69 16.14 12.08
C ALA A 154 -10.59 15.19 11.27
N TYR A 155 -9.96 14.27 10.53
CA TYR A 155 -10.61 13.16 9.86
C TYR A 155 -9.74 11.90 9.98
N PHE A 156 -10.37 10.74 9.91
CA PHE A 156 -9.68 9.45 9.85
C PHE A 156 -9.54 9.05 8.41
N ALA A 157 -8.30 8.81 7.96
CA ALA A 157 -8.03 8.35 6.61
C ALA A 157 -8.66 6.96 6.37
N MET A 158 -9.18 6.77 5.17
CA MET A 158 -9.75 5.51 4.71
C MET A 158 -9.01 5.06 3.46
N GLU A 159 -8.78 3.76 3.36
CA GLU A 159 -8.28 3.18 2.13
C GLU A 159 -9.40 3.15 1.09
N GLU A 160 -9.11 3.56 -0.15
CA GLU A 160 -10.11 3.72 -1.21
C GLU A 160 -10.95 2.45 -1.44
N ARG A 161 -10.32 1.27 -1.34
CA ARG A 161 -11.00 -0.03 -1.49
C ARG A 161 -12.09 -0.28 -0.45
N THR A 162 -12.02 0.36 0.72
CA THR A 162 -13.00 0.24 1.80
C THR A 162 -14.20 1.19 1.63
N VAL A 163 -14.10 2.13 0.69
CA VAL A 163 -15.17 3.09 0.40
C VAL A 163 -16.22 2.45 -0.52
N PRO A 164 -17.50 2.45 -0.12
CA PRO A 164 -18.57 1.88 -0.93
C PRO A 164 -18.61 2.48 -2.34
N ALA A 165 -18.74 1.63 -3.35
CA ALA A 165 -18.65 2.01 -4.77
C ALA A 165 -19.58 3.18 -5.16
N ARG A 166 -20.75 3.29 -4.52
CA ARG A 166 -21.69 4.40 -4.74
C ARG A 166 -21.09 5.78 -4.48
N PHE A 167 -20.23 5.90 -3.47
CA PHE A 167 -19.59 7.16 -3.12
C PHE A 167 -18.45 7.47 -4.09
N ARG A 168 -17.64 6.47 -4.45
CA ARG A 168 -16.58 6.60 -5.45
C ARG A 168 -17.13 7.05 -6.80
N LEU A 169 -18.17 6.38 -7.30
CA LEU A 169 -18.86 6.73 -8.54
C LEU A 169 -19.53 8.13 -8.49
N ALA A 170 -19.97 8.58 -7.32
CA ALA A 170 -20.50 9.94 -7.17
C ALA A 170 -19.39 10.99 -7.17
N ALA A 171 -18.27 10.71 -6.51
CA ALA A 171 -17.09 11.58 -6.53
C ALA A 171 -16.50 11.70 -7.94
N ASP A 172 -16.37 10.61 -8.68
CA ASP A 172 -15.85 10.65 -10.06
C ASP A 172 -16.75 11.47 -10.98
N ARG A 173 -18.07 11.37 -10.81
CA ARG A 173 -19.03 12.17 -11.59
C ARG A 173 -18.93 13.67 -11.32
N GLN A 174 -18.57 14.06 -10.10
CA GLN A 174 -18.56 15.47 -9.68
C GLN A 174 -17.17 16.11 -9.76
N LEU A 175 -16.12 15.38 -9.40
CA LEU A 175 -14.74 15.86 -9.27
C LEU A 175 -13.83 15.32 -10.38
N GLY A 176 -14.36 14.50 -11.29
CA GLY A 176 -13.59 13.83 -12.33
C GLY A 176 -12.89 12.56 -11.85
N ALA A 177 -12.52 11.70 -12.81
CA ALA A 177 -11.80 10.46 -12.55
C ALA A 177 -10.35 10.77 -12.13
N GLY A 178 -9.90 10.13 -11.06
CA GLY A 178 -8.53 10.25 -10.55
C GLY A 178 -8.37 9.60 -9.18
N SER A 179 -7.14 9.41 -8.74
CA SER A 179 -6.86 8.92 -7.39
C SER A 179 -7.26 9.98 -6.37
N LYS A 180 -8.18 9.63 -5.47
CA LYS A 180 -8.66 10.53 -4.42
C LYS A 180 -8.39 9.92 -3.06
N ALA A 181 -7.94 10.74 -2.12
CA ALA A 181 -7.82 10.30 -0.74
C ALA A 181 -9.20 10.44 -0.06
N TRP A 182 -9.51 9.47 0.79
CA TRP A 182 -10.81 9.35 1.45
C TRP A 182 -10.63 9.40 2.95
N GLY A 183 -11.65 9.89 3.63
CA GLY A 183 -11.68 9.86 5.08
C GLY A 183 -13.08 10.01 5.64
N VAL A 184 -13.17 9.87 6.95
CA VAL A 184 -14.41 10.07 7.70
C VAL A 184 -14.18 10.98 8.89
N VAL A 185 -15.13 11.88 9.10
CA VAL A 185 -15.24 12.64 10.35
C VAL A 185 -16.19 11.88 11.25
N LEU A 186 -15.65 11.42 12.38
CA LEU A 186 -16.40 10.69 13.39
C LEU A 186 -17.00 11.66 14.40
N PRO A 187 -18.24 11.42 14.85
CA PRO A 187 -18.91 12.22 15.86
C PRO A 187 -18.22 12.02 17.22
N VAL A 188 -18.38 13.00 18.11
CA VAL A 188 -17.73 13.00 19.44
C VAL A 188 -18.03 11.74 20.26
N ALA A 189 -19.25 11.19 20.12
CA ALA A 189 -19.65 9.97 20.84
C ALA A 189 -18.85 8.73 20.40
N ILE A 190 -18.63 8.54 19.10
CA ILE A 190 -17.82 7.43 18.56
C ILE A 190 -16.35 7.63 18.94
N ARG A 191 -15.84 8.87 18.84
CA ARG A 191 -14.47 9.19 19.26
C ARG A 191 -14.22 8.87 20.73
N ALA A 192 -15.14 9.24 21.62
CA ALA A 192 -15.04 8.93 23.04
C ALA A 192 -15.01 7.40 23.30
N GLN A 193 -15.76 6.61 22.52
CA GLN A 193 -15.69 5.15 22.62
C GLN A 193 -14.34 4.62 22.15
N ILE A 194 -13.78 5.14 21.05
CA ILE A 194 -12.44 4.79 20.57
C ILE A 194 -11.41 5.13 21.64
N ASP A 195 -11.42 6.35 22.17
CA ASP A 195 -10.49 6.79 23.22
C ASP A 195 -10.59 5.91 24.47
N ALA A 196 -11.80 5.46 24.84
CA ALA A 196 -12.01 4.54 25.95
C ALA A 196 -11.46 3.13 25.69
N GLN A 197 -11.43 2.65 24.44
CA GLN A 197 -10.77 1.39 24.07
C GLN A 197 -9.25 1.57 24.05
N VAL A 198 -8.77 2.67 23.48
CA VAL A 198 -7.34 3.02 23.43
C VAL A 198 -6.76 3.18 24.84
N ALA A 199 -7.50 3.75 25.78
CA ALA A 199 -7.04 3.91 27.16
C ALA A 199 -6.92 2.59 27.92
N ARG A 200 -7.73 1.58 27.56
CA ARG A 200 -7.73 0.27 28.21
C ARG A 200 -6.63 -0.64 27.68
N ASP A 201 -6.16 -0.41 26.46
CA ASP A 201 -5.45 -1.41 25.69
C ASP A 201 -4.25 -0.85 24.92
N ARG A 202 -3.31 -1.72 24.56
CA ARG A 202 -2.06 -1.31 23.90
C ARG A 202 -2.02 -1.58 22.39
N GLY A 203 -3.17 -1.58 21.73
CA GLY A 203 -3.28 -1.75 20.28
C GLY A 203 -4.31 -2.80 19.85
N GLY A 204 -4.46 -2.94 18.54
CA GLY A 204 -5.38 -3.89 17.89
C GLY A 204 -6.36 -3.22 16.94
N LEU A 205 -7.31 -4.00 16.43
CA LEU A 205 -8.28 -3.54 15.45
C LEU A 205 -9.63 -3.22 16.12
N LEU A 206 -10.09 -1.99 15.92
CA LEU A 206 -11.38 -1.50 16.36
C LEU A 206 -12.37 -1.54 15.20
N THR A 207 -13.56 -2.08 15.44
CA THR A 207 -14.63 -2.19 14.46
C THR A 207 -15.80 -1.29 14.87
N ILE A 208 -16.24 -0.41 13.96
CA ILE A 208 -17.43 0.42 14.11
C ILE A 208 -18.61 -0.28 13.43
N SER A 209 -19.63 -0.61 14.22
CA SER A 209 -20.88 -1.22 13.75
C SER A 209 -21.85 -0.21 13.15
N ALA A 210 -22.88 -0.69 12.45
CA ALA A 210 -23.85 0.16 11.74
C ALA A 210 -24.66 1.11 12.65
N ASP A 211 -24.71 0.80 13.94
CA ASP A 211 -25.32 1.59 15.02
C ASP A 211 -24.37 2.64 15.62
N GLY A 212 -23.08 2.60 15.26
CA GLY A 212 -22.04 3.48 15.79
C GLY A 212 -21.37 2.96 17.07
N THR A 213 -21.60 1.69 17.42
CA THR A 213 -20.91 1.05 18.55
C THR A 213 -19.50 0.63 18.15
N VAL A 214 -18.51 0.87 19.02
CA VAL A 214 -17.10 0.52 18.79
C VAL A 214 -16.74 -0.72 19.58
N SER A 215 -16.51 -1.83 18.88
CA SER A 215 -16.07 -3.10 19.44
C SER A 215 -14.65 -3.44 18.99
N ARG A 216 -14.01 -4.41 19.66
CA ARG A 216 -12.75 -4.97 19.18
C ARG A 216 -13.03 -6.13 18.24
N GLN A 217 -12.24 -6.23 17.19
CA GLN A 217 -12.20 -7.45 16.39
C GLN A 217 -11.44 -8.52 17.19
N THR A 218 -12.17 -9.41 17.86
CA THR A 218 -11.61 -10.68 18.34
C THR A 218 -11.54 -11.63 17.16
N MET A 219 -10.33 -11.99 16.73
CA MET A 219 -10.14 -13.14 15.84
C MET A 219 -10.64 -14.41 16.58
N PRO A 220 -11.49 -15.23 15.93
CA PRO A 220 -11.97 -16.50 16.50
C PRO A 220 -10.87 -17.57 16.55
#